data_AF-A0A9E7L778-F1
#
_entry.id   AF-A0A9E7L778-F1
#
_cell.length_a   1.000
_cell.length_b   1.000
_cell.length_c   1.000
_cell.angle_alpha   90.00
_cell.angle_beta   90.00
_cell.angle_gamma   90.00
#
_symmetry.space_group_name_H-M   'P 1'
#
loop_
_entity.id
_entity.type
_entity.pdbx_description
1 polymer ?
#
loop_
_entity_poly.entity_id
_entity_poly.type
_entity_poly.pdbx_seq_one_letter_code
_entity_poly.pdbx_strand_id
1 'polypeptide(L)'
;MHPTVTSAEWRKGSQWFEVQRGLAVGIVSDRRYYPVFREHCRPPCYVDEHYLPTVVAKLAPGLNANRSVTWVDWSRGGSHPATYKRRDVSLRLMERMRSGSECVYSSNNNRTTASSCFLFARKFEASALGRLLLIADAAKRWNWH
;
A
#
# COMPACT_ATOMS: atom_id res chain seq x y z
N MET A 1 16.71 -15.15 27.45
CA MET A 1 16.49 -13.85 26.78
C MET A 1 15.26 -13.98 25.91
N HIS A 2 14.26 -13.12 26.07
CA HIS A 2 13.07 -13.11 25.19
C HIS A 2 13.38 -12.36 23.90
N PRO A 3 12.80 -12.77 22.75
CA PRO A 3 13.06 -12.09 21.49
C PRO A 3 12.45 -10.68 21.50
N THR A 4 13.14 -9.72 20.87
CA THR A 4 12.65 -8.33 20.73
C THR A 4 11.34 -8.24 19.94
N VAL A 5 11.16 -9.15 18.97
CA VAL A 5 9.95 -9.34 18.17
C VAL A 5 9.64 -10.83 18.14
N THR A 6 8.43 -11.21 18.55
CA THR A 6 8.01 -12.62 18.49
C THR A 6 7.52 -13.01 17.10
N SER A 7 7.46 -14.31 16.80
CA SER A 7 6.89 -14.80 15.54
C SER A 7 5.42 -14.39 15.34
N ALA A 8 4.64 -14.30 16.42
CA ALA A 8 3.25 -13.87 16.39
C ALA A 8 3.09 -12.36 16.09
N GLU A 9 4.10 -11.57 16.40
CA GLU A 9 4.13 -10.13 16.10
C GLU A 9 4.60 -9.86 14.67
N TRP A 10 5.26 -10.82 14.03
CA TRP A 10 5.81 -10.68 12.70
C TRP A 10 4.71 -10.42 11.67
N ARG A 11 4.84 -9.32 10.93
CA ARG A 11 3.92 -8.95 9.86
C ARG A 11 4.64 -8.87 8.53
N LYS A 12 3.89 -9.14 7.46
CA LYS A 12 4.28 -8.85 6.08
C LYS A 12 3.31 -7.83 5.51
N GLY A 13 3.83 -6.87 4.74
CA GLY A 13 3.02 -5.84 4.12
C GLY A 13 3.62 -5.32 2.81
N SER A 14 3.08 -4.20 2.36
CA SER A 14 3.50 -3.52 1.14
C SER A 14 4.75 -2.67 1.40
N GLN A 15 5.67 -2.64 0.43
CA GLN A 15 6.77 -1.66 0.37
C GLN A 15 6.28 -0.23 0.09
N TRP A 16 5.03 -0.08 -0.36
CA TRP A 16 4.36 1.18 -0.67
C TRP A 16 3.40 1.50 0.46
N PHE A 17 3.66 2.60 1.15
CA PHE A 17 2.91 3.04 2.32
C PHE A 17 2.93 4.56 2.42
N GLU A 18 1.96 5.06 3.17
CA GLU A 18 1.81 6.46 3.49
C GLU A 18 1.87 6.58 5.01
N VAL A 19 2.61 7.56 5.51
CA VAL A 19 2.89 7.68 6.94
C VAL A 19 2.72 9.11 7.39
N GLN A 20 2.02 9.30 8.51
CA GLN A 20 1.93 10.60 9.14
C GLN A 20 3.26 11.01 9.78
N ARG A 21 3.53 12.31 9.83
CA ARG A 21 4.83 12.87 10.27
C ARG A 21 5.29 12.34 11.63
N GLY A 22 4.42 12.26 12.62
CA GLY A 22 4.78 11.79 13.96
C GLY A 22 5.30 10.35 13.96
N LEU A 23 4.62 9.46 13.21
CA LEU A 23 5.04 8.07 13.07
C LEU A 23 6.34 7.95 12.27
N ALA A 24 6.51 8.78 11.24
CA ALA A 24 7.75 8.84 10.46
C ALA A 24 8.96 9.20 11.33
N VAL A 25 8.83 10.17 12.24
CA VAL A 25 9.89 10.51 13.21
C VAL A 25 10.24 9.32 14.10
N GLY A 26 9.22 8.59 14.59
CA GLY A 26 9.44 7.36 15.36
C GLY A 26 10.18 6.28 14.59
N ILE A 27 9.84 6.08 13.32
CA ILE A 27 10.50 5.12 12.42
C ILE A 27 11.97 5.47 12.23
N VAL A 28 12.30 6.71 11.85
CA VAL A 28 13.69 7.08 11.54
C VAL A 28 14.59 7.13 12.77
N SER A 29 14.02 7.30 13.96
CA SER A 29 14.75 7.32 15.23
C SER A 29 14.83 5.96 15.92
N ASP A 30 14.22 4.91 15.34
CA ASP A 30 14.18 3.58 15.95
C ASP A 30 15.56 2.91 16.00
N ARG A 31 16.06 2.74 17.23
CA ARG A 31 17.31 2.03 17.54
C ARG A 31 17.09 0.65 18.13
N ARG A 32 15.84 0.22 18.33
CA ARG A 32 15.49 -1.02 19.03
C ARG A 32 15.06 -2.12 18.07
N TYR A 33 14.16 -1.83 17.14
CA TYR A 33 13.58 -2.86 16.27
C TYR A 33 14.31 -2.94 14.94
N TYR A 34 14.59 -1.82 14.27
CA TYR A 34 15.28 -1.83 12.97
C TYR A 34 16.57 -2.67 12.96
N PRO A 35 17.47 -2.61 13.96
CA PRO A 35 18.67 -3.46 13.98
C PRO A 35 18.36 -4.96 13.94
N VAL A 36 17.28 -5.41 14.60
CA VAL A 36 16.84 -6.81 14.60
C VAL A 36 16.47 -7.25 13.19
N PHE A 37 15.70 -6.44 12.46
CA PHE A 37 15.36 -6.73 11.06
C PHE A 37 16.60 -6.69 10.17
N ARG A 38 17.45 -5.67 10.32
CA ARG A 38 18.70 -5.55 9.56
C ARG A 38 19.62 -6.75 9.73
N GLU A 39 19.69 -7.32 10.93
CA GLU A 39 20.57 -8.44 11.25
C GLU A 39 19.98 -9.80 10.84
N HIS A 40 18.70 -10.02 11.14
CA HIS A 40 18.06 -11.33 11.05
C HIS A 40 17.12 -11.52 9.85
N CYS A 41 16.62 -10.46 9.21
CA CYS A 41 15.80 -10.58 7.99
C CYS A 41 16.71 -10.83 6.79
N ARG A 42 17.02 -12.11 6.55
CA ARG A 42 17.78 -12.59 5.39
C ARG A 42 16.84 -13.23 4.36
N PRO A 43 17.18 -13.23 3.06
CA PRO A 43 16.35 -13.86 2.04
C PRO A 43 15.86 -15.25 2.46
N PRO A 44 14.57 -15.57 2.28
CA PRO A 44 13.57 -14.84 1.49
C PRO A 44 12.82 -13.70 2.23
N CYS A 45 13.36 -13.19 3.34
CA CYS A 45 12.86 -12.02 4.05
C CYS A 45 13.39 -10.71 3.44
N TYR A 46 12.50 -9.72 3.28
CA TYR A 46 12.83 -8.36 2.85
C TYR A 46 12.46 -7.34 3.92
N VAL A 47 13.45 -6.56 4.37
CA VAL A 47 13.28 -5.63 5.51
C VAL A 47 12.18 -4.61 5.23
N ASP A 48 12.10 -4.09 4.01
CA ASP A 48 11.09 -3.12 3.58
C ASP A 48 9.65 -3.69 3.55
N GLU A 49 9.48 -5.00 3.40
CA GLU A 49 8.17 -5.68 3.48
C GLU A 49 7.78 -6.09 4.91
N HIS A 50 8.71 -6.07 5.87
CA HIS A 50 8.49 -6.67 7.20
C HIS A 50 8.68 -5.71 8.37
N TYR A 51 9.68 -4.83 8.32
CA TYR A 51 10.02 -3.93 9.43
C TYR A 51 8.86 -3.00 9.77
N LEU A 52 8.42 -2.19 8.79
CA LEU A 52 7.38 -1.19 9.02
C LEU A 52 6.03 -1.82 9.40
N PRO A 53 5.52 -2.84 8.68
CA PRO A 53 4.27 -3.49 9.07
C PRO A 53 4.31 -4.07 10.48
N THR A 54 5.45 -4.62 10.90
CA THR A 54 5.59 -5.22 12.22
C THR A 54 5.64 -4.16 13.31
N VAL A 55 6.53 -3.17 13.18
CA VAL A 55 6.74 -2.16 14.22
C VAL A 55 5.54 -1.25 14.37
N VAL A 56 4.90 -0.86 13.26
CA VAL A 56 3.69 -0.02 13.32
C VAL A 56 2.52 -0.79 13.94
N ALA A 57 2.31 -2.07 13.58
CA ALA A 57 1.26 -2.87 14.21
C ALA A 57 1.51 -3.10 15.71
N LYS A 58 2.77 -3.23 16.12
CA LYS A 58 3.15 -3.43 17.53
C LYS A 58 3.06 -2.15 18.36
N LEU A 59 3.55 -1.03 17.84
CA LEU A 59 3.71 0.22 18.62
C LEU A 59 2.58 1.22 18.43
N ALA A 60 1.93 1.22 17.27
CA ALA A 60 0.94 2.22 16.89
C ALA A 60 -0.28 1.60 16.18
N PRO A 61 -0.90 0.54 16.72
CA PRO A 61 -2.00 -0.15 16.04
C PRO A 61 -3.19 0.77 15.72
N GLY A 62 -3.50 1.75 16.60
CA GLY A 62 -4.56 2.72 16.38
C GLY A 62 -4.29 3.73 15.26
N LEU A 63 -3.04 3.83 14.80
CA LEU A 63 -2.62 4.71 13.70
C LEU A 63 -2.38 3.92 12.41
N ASN A 64 -2.65 2.61 12.42
CA ASN A 64 -2.51 1.72 11.28
C ASN A 64 -3.86 1.45 10.64
N ALA A 65 -4.04 1.85 9.38
CA ALA A 65 -5.26 1.59 8.62
C ALA A 65 -5.39 0.12 8.16
N ASN A 66 -4.36 -0.70 8.32
CA ASN A 66 -4.26 -2.06 7.76
C ASN A 66 -4.49 -2.12 6.23
N ARG A 67 -4.22 -1.00 5.54
CA ARG A 67 -4.30 -0.83 4.09
C ARG A 67 -3.32 0.23 3.62
N SER A 68 -2.99 0.22 2.33
CA SER A 68 -2.34 1.34 1.62
C SER A 68 -3.35 2.01 0.69
N VAL A 69 -3.07 3.25 0.29
CA VAL A 69 -3.81 3.93 -0.78
C VAL A 69 -3.29 3.57 -2.18
N THR A 70 -2.41 2.58 -2.32
CA THR A 70 -1.94 2.10 -3.63
C THR A 70 -2.68 0.84 -4.07
N TRP A 71 -3.40 0.91 -5.19
CA TRP A 71 -4.03 -0.24 -5.84
C TRP A 71 -2.97 -1.18 -6.43
N VAL A 72 -3.14 -2.46 -6.15
CA VAL A 72 -2.30 -3.56 -6.64
C VAL A 72 -3.19 -4.74 -6.99
N ASP A 73 -2.83 -5.44 -8.07
CA ASP A 73 -3.56 -6.60 -8.55
C ASP A 73 -2.73 -7.86 -8.37
N TRP A 74 -3.11 -8.67 -7.37
CA TRP A 74 -2.47 -9.94 -7.04
C TRP A 74 -3.16 -11.15 -7.67
N SER A 75 -4.20 -10.93 -8.50
CA SER A 75 -5.00 -12.03 -9.07
C SER A 75 -4.21 -12.98 -9.98
N ARG A 76 -3.07 -12.52 -10.51
CA ARG A 76 -2.18 -13.31 -11.36
C ARG A 76 -1.22 -14.24 -10.59
N GLY A 77 -1.21 -14.15 -9.25
CA GLY A 77 -0.31 -14.93 -8.40
C GLY A 77 1.17 -14.56 -8.53
N GLY A 78 2.03 -15.31 -7.84
CA GLY A 78 3.47 -15.10 -7.81
C GLY A 78 3.96 -14.11 -6.75
N SER A 79 5.26 -13.79 -6.76
CA SER A 79 5.91 -12.90 -5.79
C SER A 79 5.71 -11.41 -6.09
N HIS A 80 5.12 -11.07 -7.24
CA HIS A 80 4.95 -9.69 -7.68
C HIS A 80 3.54 -9.45 -8.22
N PRO A 81 2.98 -8.24 -8.04
CA PRO A 81 1.67 -7.91 -8.57
C PRO A 81 1.68 -7.87 -10.10
N ALA A 82 0.50 -8.00 -10.69
CA ALA A 82 0.28 -7.92 -12.12
C ALA A 82 0.85 -6.62 -12.72
N THR A 83 1.51 -6.77 -13.87
CA THR A 83 1.93 -5.64 -14.70
C THR A 83 0.93 -5.43 -15.83
N TYR A 84 0.38 -4.23 -15.92
CA TYR A 84 -0.53 -3.78 -16.95
C TYR A 84 0.23 -3.22 -18.15
N LYS A 85 -0.07 -3.74 -19.34
CA LYS A 85 0.43 -3.26 -20.63
C LYS A 85 -0.61 -2.37 -21.31
N ARG A 86 -0.26 -1.76 -22.45
CA ARG A 86 -1.20 -0.98 -23.28
C ARG A 86 -2.59 -1.62 -23.44
N ARG A 87 -2.63 -2.92 -23.75
CA ARG A 87 -3.87 -3.68 -24.00
C ARG A 87 -4.72 -3.89 -22.75
N ASP A 88 -4.14 -3.82 -21.57
CA ASP A 88 -4.84 -4.04 -20.30
C ASP A 88 -5.53 -2.74 -19.83
N VAL A 89 -5.05 -1.58 -20.27
CA VAL A 89 -5.58 -0.26 -19.84
C VAL A 89 -6.89 0.07 -20.57
N SER A 90 -7.96 0.11 -19.79
CA SER A 90 -9.33 0.40 -20.24
C SER A 90 -10.07 1.29 -19.23
N LEU A 91 -11.16 1.93 -19.65
CA LEU A 91 -12.05 2.68 -18.75
C LEU A 91 -12.58 1.80 -17.62
N ARG A 92 -12.99 0.57 -17.94
CA ARG A 92 -13.42 -0.42 -16.94
C ARG A 92 -12.34 -0.73 -15.90
N LEU A 93 -11.08 -0.81 -16.30
CA LEU A 93 -9.98 -0.98 -15.35
C LEU A 93 -9.87 0.24 -14.42
N MET A 94 -9.96 1.47 -14.96
CA MET A 94 -9.89 2.70 -14.16
C MET A 94 -11.07 2.82 -13.19
N GLU A 95 -12.29 2.51 -13.64
CA GLU A 95 -13.49 2.46 -12.79
C GLU A 95 -13.31 1.45 -11.65
N ARG A 96 -12.81 0.25 -11.96
CA ARG A 96 -12.52 -0.76 -10.94
C ARG A 96 -11.49 -0.28 -9.92
N MET A 97 -10.43 0.41 -10.36
CA MET A 97 -9.42 0.98 -9.46
C MET A 97 -10.00 2.09 -8.57
N ARG A 98 -10.93 2.89 -9.10
CA ARG A 98 -11.51 4.04 -8.40
C ARG A 98 -12.61 3.67 -7.41
N SER A 99 -13.50 2.77 -7.79
CA SER A 99 -14.74 2.47 -7.05
C SER A 99 -15.04 0.97 -6.89
N GLY A 100 -14.11 0.09 -7.28
CA GLY A 100 -14.28 -1.36 -7.15
C GLY A 100 -13.98 -1.90 -5.75
N SER A 101 -13.82 -1.04 -4.75
CA SER A 101 -13.57 -1.44 -3.36
C SER A 101 -14.21 -0.46 -2.40
N GLU A 102 -14.61 -0.95 -1.24
CA GLU A 102 -15.08 -0.12 -0.14
C GLU A 102 -14.05 -0.12 0.99
N CYS A 103 -13.89 1.02 1.63
CA CYS A 103 -12.99 1.19 2.75
C CYS A 103 -13.64 2.10 3.79
N VAL A 104 -13.32 1.82 5.05
CA VAL A 104 -13.86 2.58 6.18
C VAL A 104 -12.80 3.53 6.69
N TYR A 105 -13.16 4.81 6.74
CA TYR A 105 -12.38 5.85 7.39
C TYR A 105 -13.01 6.16 8.76
N SER A 106 -12.18 6.15 9.79
CA SER A 106 -12.59 6.55 11.15
C SER A 106 -12.04 7.94 11.42
N SER A 107 -12.92 8.91 11.68
CA SER A 107 -12.56 10.28 12.06
C SER A 107 -13.49 10.76 13.17
N ASN A 108 -12.94 11.27 14.27
CA ASN A 108 -13.71 11.81 15.41
C ASN A 108 -14.85 10.90 15.88
N ASN A 109 -14.60 9.59 16.02
CA ASN A 109 -15.58 8.54 16.37
C ASN A 109 -16.71 8.32 15.36
N ASN A 110 -16.70 9.01 14.21
CA ASN A 110 -17.59 8.72 13.09
C ASN A 110 -16.90 7.74 12.12
N ARG A 111 -17.67 6.79 11.59
CA ARG A 111 -17.20 5.82 10.59
C ARG A 111 -17.87 6.14 9.27
N THR A 112 -17.07 6.44 8.26
CA THR A 112 -17.56 6.70 6.91
C THR A 112 -17.04 5.65 5.96
N THR A 113 -17.94 5.01 5.23
CA THR A 113 -17.57 4.13 4.10
C THR A 113 -17.38 4.99 2.86
N ALA A 114 -16.25 4.82 2.18
CA ALA A 114 -16.03 5.42 0.87
C ALA A 114 -15.74 4.35 -0.18
N SER A 115 -16.10 4.66 -1.42
CA SER A 115 -15.75 3.87 -2.59
C SER A 115 -14.35 4.23 -3.13
N SER A 116 -13.86 5.43 -2.83
CA SER A 116 -12.53 5.91 -3.27
C SER A 116 -11.46 5.56 -2.25
N CYS A 117 -10.88 4.37 -2.41
CA CYS A 117 -9.94 3.80 -1.44
C CYS A 117 -8.47 3.95 -1.82
N PHE A 118 -8.21 4.20 -3.12
CA PHE A 118 -6.87 4.22 -3.67
C PHE A 118 -6.62 5.55 -4.38
N LEU A 119 -5.44 6.13 -4.14
CA LEU A 119 -4.95 7.35 -4.76
C LEU A 119 -3.89 7.04 -5.83
N PHE A 120 -3.20 5.91 -5.69
CA PHE A 120 -2.15 5.46 -6.60
C PHE A 120 -2.47 4.05 -7.11
N ALA A 121 -1.82 3.63 -8.19
CA ALA A 121 -1.94 2.27 -8.73
C ALA A 121 -0.62 1.79 -9.33
N ARG A 122 -0.36 0.48 -9.23
CA ARG A 122 0.78 -0.19 -9.87
C ARG A 122 0.42 -1.64 -10.27
N LYS A 123 1.13 -2.29 -11.19
CA LYS A 123 2.33 -1.86 -11.93
C LYS A 123 1.99 -1.64 -13.40
N PHE A 124 2.46 -0.54 -13.97
CA PHE A 124 2.25 -0.23 -15.39
C PHE A 124 3.59 -0.32 -16.13
N GLU A 125 3.59 -0.96 -17.30
CA GLU A 125 4.73 -0.96 -18.21
C GLU A 125 4.73 0.34 -19.05
N ALA A 126 5.89 0.74 -19.59
CA ALA A 126 6.01 1.93 -20.45
C ALA A 126 4.98 1.95 -21.60
N SER A 127 4.64 0.79 -22.17
CA SER A 127 3.62 0.68 -23.23
C SER A 127 2.22 1.16 -22.82
N ALA A 128 1.91 1.17 -21.51
CA ALA A 128 0.64 1.64 -20.97
C ALA A 128 0.47 3.17 -21.00
N LEU A 129 1.58 3.92 -21.00
CA LEU A 129 1.59 5.38 -20.82
C LEU A 129 0.65 6.10 -21.79
N GLY A 130 0.75 5.82 -23.09
CA GLY A 130 -0.08 6.51 -24.09
C GLY A 130 -1.58 6.28 -23.87
N ARG A 131 -1.99 5.09 -23.42
CA ARG A 131 -3.40 4.79 -23.16
C ARG A 131 -3.89 5.47 -21.88
N LEU A 132 -3.04 5.55 -20.85
CA LEU A 132 -3.36 6.25 -19.60
C LEU A 132 -3.56 7.75 -19.83
N LEU A 133 -2.67 8.39 -20.60
CA LEU A 133 -2.78 9.82 -20.93
C LEU A 133 -4.06 10.12 -21.72
N LEU A 134 -4.40 9.28 -22.71
CA LEU A 134 -5.65 9.43 -23.47
C LEU A 134 -6.90 9.36 -22.58
N ILE A 135 -6.92 8.45 -21.60
CA ILE A 135 -8.04 8.34 -20.65
C ILE A 135 -8.07 9.56 -19.72
N ALA A 136 -6.92 10.01 -19.23
CA ALA A 136 -6.84 11.17 -18.35
C ALA A 136 -7.32 12.46 -19.05
N ASP A 137 -6.93 12.66 -20.31
CA ASP A 137 -7.38 13.81 -21.11
C ASP A 137 -8.86 13.73 -21.44
N ALA A 138 -9.39 12.54 -21.71
CA ALA A 138 -10.83 12.34 -21.84
C ALA A 138 -11.52 12.72 -20.52
N ALA A 139 -11.13 12.14 -19.39
CA ALA A 139 -11.76 12.41 -18.09
C ALA A 139 -11.79 13.90 -17.72
N LYS A 140 -10.73 14.66 -18.01
CA LYS A 140 -10.68 16.12 -17.78
C LYS A 140 -11.71 16.90 -18.60
N ARG A 141 -12.01 16.45 -19.83
CA ARG A 141 -12.99 17.11 -20.71
C ARG A 141 -14.44 16.87 -20.26
N TRP A 142 -14.66 15.90 -19.38
CA TRP A 142 -16.00 15.42 -19.01
C TRP A 142 -16.29 15.61 -17.52
N ASN A 143 -15.80 16.66 -16.84
CA ASN A 143 -16.10 17.00 -15.41
C ASN A 143 -16.51 15.79 -14.53
N TRP A 144 -15.65 14.77 -14.50
CA TRP A 144 -15.91 13.57 -13.69
C TRP A 144 -15.63 13.93 -12.23
N HIS A 145 -16.68 14.39 -11.54
CA HIS A 145 -16.72 14.52 -10.08
C HIS A 145 -17.14 13.19 -9.43
#